data_AF-A0A0Q4QJK2-F1
#
_entry.id   AF-A0A0Q4QJK2-F1
#
_cell.length_a   1.000
_cell.length_b   1.000
_cell.length_c   1.000
_cell.angle_alpha   90.00
_cell.angle_beta   90.00
_cell.angle_gamma   90.00
#
_symmetry.space_group_name_H-M   'P 1'
#
loop_
_entity.id
_entity.type
_entity.pdbx_description
1 polymer ?
#
loop_
_entity_poly.entity_id
_entity_poly.type
_entity_poly.pdbx_seq_one_letter_code
_entity_poly.pdbx_strand_id
1 'polypeptide(L)'
;MWVHYAALYLAFEQKRPLADIPPVMQKLAGGSFLPLPTIPALFEVTHADVIAGPVASHAVLVRDWAQCAYHAWNALHQPTKDLLNRIGL
;
A
#
# COMPACT_ATOMS: atom_id res chain seq x y z
N MET A 1 -4.41 5.43 -4.42
CA MET A 1 -4.43 3.99 -4.73
C MET A 1 -3.09 3.48 -5.23
N TRP A 2 -2.62 3.81 -6.46
CA TRP A 2 -1.34 3.31 -6.98
C TRP A 2 -0.14 3.52 -6.05
N VAL A 3 0.06 4.76 -5.58
CA VAL A 3 1.13 5.10 -4.64
C VAL A 3 0.99 4.34 -3.31
N HIS A 4 -0.24 4.16 -2.83
CA HIS A 4 -0.48 3.50 -1.54
C HIS A 4 -0.18 2.00 -1.64
N TYR A 5 -0.66 1.34 -2.70
CA TYR A 5 -0.34 -0.06 -2.95
C TYR A 5 1.15 -0.28 -3.20
N ALA A 6 1.82 0.62 -3.93
CA ALA A 6 3.27 0.56 -4.12
C ALA A 6 4.04 0.61 -2.79
N ALA A 7 3.63 1.48 -1.84
CA ALA A 7 4.21 1.50 -0.50
C ALA A 7 4.04 0.16 0.23
N LEU A 8 2.83 -0.42 0.18
CA LEU A 8 2.52 -1.71 0.81
C LEU A 8 3.32 -2.86 0.17
N TYR A 9 3.44 -2.88 -1.16
CA TYR A 9 4.25 -3.85 -1.89
C TYR A 9 5.74 -3.76 -1.50
N LEU A 10 6.29 -2.55 -1.42
CA LEU A 10 7.69 -2.36 -1.00
C LEU A 10 7.92 -2.79 0.45
N ALA A 11 6.96 -2.50 1.34
CA ALA A 11 7.05 -2.84 2.76
C ALA A 11 6.88 -4.35 3.02
N PHE A 12 5.88 -4.99 2.42
CA PHE A 12 5.52 -6.38 2.73
C PHE A 12 6.26 -7.41 1.87
N GLU A 13 6.38 -7.16 0.56
CA GLU A 13 6.92 -8.15 -0.37
C GLU A 13 8.41 -7.95 -0.61
N GLN A 14 8.84 -6.72 -0.94
CA GLN A 14 10.27 -6.42 -1.07
C GLN A 14 10.99 -6.22 0.27
N LYS A 15 10.25 -6.12 1.38
CA LYS A 15 10.80 -5.89 2.74
C LYS A 15 11.81 -4.74 2.79
N ARG A 16 11.56 -3.67 2.02
CA ARG A 16 12.46 -2.52 1.98
C ARG A 16 12.47 -1.80 3.33
N PRO A 17 13.63 -1.26 3.75
CA PRO A 17 13.70 -0.37 4.90
C PRO A 17 12.73 0.79 4.78
N LEU A 18 12.10 1.17 5.90
CA LEU A 18 11.14 2.29 5.92
C LEU A 18 11.74 3.59 5.38
N ALA A 19 13.03 3.83 5.61
CA ALA A 19 13.73 5.01 5.11
C ALA A 19 13.75 5.10 3.57
N ASP A 20 13.67 3.97 2.89
CA ASP A 20 13.80 3.90 1.43
C ASP A 20 12.45 4.04 0.71
N ILE A 21 11.32 3.88 1.41
CA ILE A 21 9.98 3.90 0.81
C ILE A 21 9.52 5.33 0.45
N PRO A 22 9.61 6.35 1.34
CA PRO A 22 9.13 7.70 1.04
C PRO A 22 9.74 8.35 -0.21
N PRO A 23 11.06 8.25 -0.50
CA PRO A 23 11.63 8.80 -1.73
C PRO A 23 11.01 8.17 -2.99
N VAL A 24 10.71 6.87 -2.95
CA VAL A 24 10.03 6.19 -4.07
C VAL A 24 8.60 6.71 -4.23
N MET A 25 7.88 6.91 -3.12
CA MET A 25 6.52 7.43 -3.16
C MET A 25 6.46 8.86 -3.70
N GLN A 26 7.44 9.71 -3.37
CA GLN A 26 7.55 11.06 -3.92
C GLN A 26 7.78 11.03 -5.43
N LYS A 27 8.66 10.15 -5.92
CA LYS A 27 8.89 9.96 -7.36
C LYS A 27 7.62 9.50 -8.08
N LEU A 28 6.86 8.58 -7.47
CA LEU A 28 5.60 8.10 -8.02
C LEU A 28 4.52 9.19 -8.02
N ALA A 29 4.42 10.01 -6.97
CA ALA A 29 3.39 11.05 -6.86
C ALA A 29 3.41 12.07 -8.01
N GLY A 30 4.58 12.32 -8.62
CA GLY A 30 4.73 13.17 -9.81
C GLY A 30 4.56 12.44 -11.14
N GLY A 31 4.29 11.13 -11.13
CA GLY A 31 4.21 10.28 -12.31
C GLY A 31 2.83 10.27 -12.98
N SER A 32 2.78 9.72 -14.20
CA SER A 32 1.53 9.38 -14.89
C SER A 32 1.15 7.94 -14.59
N PHE A 33 -0.13 7.72 -14.28
CA PHE A 33 -0.66 6.40 -13.93
C PHE A 33 -1.70 5.95 -14.95
N LEU A 34 -1.77 4.64 -15.18
CA LEU A 34 -2.88 4.04 -15.90
C LEU A 34 -4.18 4.21 -15.10
N PRO A 35 -5.35 4.19 -15.77
CA PRO A 35 -6.63 4.10 -15.09
C PRO A 35 -6.63 2.97 -14.06
N LEU A 36 -7.21 3.24 -12.89
CA LEU A 36 -7.32 2.22 -11.85
C LEU A 36 -8.25 1.09 -12.33
N PRO A 37 -7.84 -0.17 -12.19
CA PRO A 37 -8.77 -1.28 -12.38
C PRO A 37 -9.85 -1.24 -11.29
N THR A 38 -10.95 -1.96 -11.51
CA THR A 38 -11.96 -2.16 -10.47
C THR A 38 -11.34 -2.90 -9.29
N ILE A 39 -11.32 -2.23 -8.14
CA ILE A 39 -10.78 -2.75 -6.89
C ILE A 39 -11.80 -2.56 -5.76
N PRO A 40 -11.78 -3.43 -4.73
CA PRO A 40 -12.63 -3.26 -3.55
C PRO A 40 -12.35 -1.92 -2.84
N ALA A 41 -13.42 -1.23 -2.44
CA ALA A 41 -13.36 -0.04 -1.59
C ALA A 41 -13.48 -0.36 -0.09
N LEU A 42 -13.87 -1.59 0.24
CA LEU A 42 -14.10 -2.05 1.61
C LEU A 42 -13.06 -3.10 1.98
N PHE A 43 -12.65 -3.06 3.24
CA PHE A 43 -11.69 -3.96 3.86
C PHE A 43 -12.36 -4.62 5.06
N GLU A 44 -11.97 -5.85 5.38
CA GLU A 44 -12.44 -6.56 6.57
C GLU A 44 -12.03 -5.83 7.86
N VAL A 45 -10.88 -5.16 7.85
CA VAL A 45 -10.45 -4.21 8.88
C VAL A 45 -10.41 -2.83 8.26
N THR A 46 -11.09 -1.85 8.84
CA THR A 46 -11.12 -0.46 8.35
C THR A 46 -10.27 0.47 9.22
N HIS A 47 -9.94 1.65 8.70
CA HIS A 47 -9.28 2.70 9.49
C HIS A 47 -10.15 3.14 10.68
N ALA A 48 -11.48 3.05 10.57
CA ALA A 48 -12.38 3.34 11.68
C ALA A 48 -12.23 2.32 12.82
N ASP A 49 -12.03 1.04 12.51
CA ASP A 49 -11.79 -0.01 13.51
C ASP A 49 -10.47 0.23 14.24
N VAL A 50 -9.44 0.73 13.54
CA VAL A 50 -8.16 1.12 14.14
C VAL A 50 -8.36 2.26 15.15
N ILE A 51 -9.09 3.32 14.76
CA ILE A 51 -9.35 4.48 15.62
C ILE A 51 -10.19 4.11 16.84
N ALA A 52 -11.17 3.21 16.67
CA ALA A 52 -12.04 2.75 17.75
C ALA A 52 -11.34 1.81 18.75
N GLY A 53 -10.22 1.19 18.35
CA GLY A 53 -9.47 0.28 19.20
C GLY A 53 -8.65 0.98 20.30
N PRO A 54 -8.21 0.24 21.33
CA PRO A 54 -7.32 0.77 22.37
C PRO A 54 -5.98 1.23 21.78
N VAL A 55 -5.44 2.36 22.28
CA VAL A 55 -4.15 2.91 21.84
C VAL A 55 -3.01 1.88 21.93
N ALA A 56 -3.00 1.06 22.99
CA ALA A 56 -2.01 -0.01 23.18
C ALA A 56 -2.02 -1.05 22.04
N SER A 57 -3.12 -1.17 21.32
CA SER A 57 -3.31 -2.12 20.20
C SER A 57 -3.14 -1.48 18.83
N HIS A 58 -2.99 -0.15 18.73
CA HIS A 58 -2.97 0.57 17.45
C HIS A 58 -1.90 0.06 16.50
N ALA A 59 -0.69 -0.23 16.98
CA ALA A 59 0.38 -0.74 16.12
C ALA A 59 -0.01 -2.06 15.42
N VAL A 60 -0.66 -2.98 16.16
CA VAL A 60 -1.13 -4.25 15.62
C VAL A 60 -2.30 -4.01 14.65
N LEU A 61 -3.28 -3.20 15.05
CA LEU A 61 -4.45 -2.90 14.23
C LEU A 61 -4.08 -2.20 12.91
N VAL A 62 -3.13 -1.26 12.93
CA VAL A 62 -2.61 -0.59 11.73
C VAL A 62 -1.94 -1.60 10.80
N ARG A 63 -1.17 -2.54 11.34
CA ARG A 63 -0.53 -3.59 10.53
C ARG A 63 -1.57 -4.49 9.88
N ASP A 64 -2.56 -4.93 10.64
CA ASP A 64 -3.60 -5.84 10.17
C ASP A 64 -4.50 -5.14 9.13
N TRP A 65 -4.85 -3.87 9.34
CA TRP A 65 -5.49 -3.01 8.35
C TRP A 65 -4.68 -2.91 7.05
N ALA A 66 -3.38 -2.63 7.15
CA ALA A 66 -2.50 -2.49 6.00
C ALA A 66 -2.37 -3.79 5.20
N GLN A 67 -2.30 -4.94 5.89
CA GLN A 67 -2.31 -6.27 5.26
C GLN A 67 -3.65 -6.55 4.56
N CYS A 68 -4.77 -6.25 5.21
CA CYS A 68 -6.09 -6.41 4.61
C CYS A 68 -6.23 -5.58 3.31
N ALA A 69 -5.82 -4.32 3.35
CA ALA A 69 -5.82 -3.45 2.17
C ALA A 69 -4.90 -3.98 1.05
N TYR A 70 -3.69 -4.44 1.40
CA TYR A 70 -2.75 -5.03 0.44
C TYR A 70 -3.32 -6.27 -0.24
N HIS A 71 -3.96 -7.18 0.50
CA HIS A 71 -4.61 -8.35 -0.08
C HIS A 71 -5.85 -8.02 -0.91
N ALA A 72 -6.70 -7.12 -0.43
CA ALA A 72 -7.91 -6.70 -1.15
C ALA A 72 -7.58 -6.04 -2.50
N TRP A 73 -6.44 -5.36 -2.61
CA TRP A 73 -5.99 -4.69 -3.81
C TRP A 73 -5.05 -5.52 -4.68
N ASN A 74 -5.03 -6.85 -4.55
CA ASN A 74 -4.11 -7.72 -5.32
C ASN A 74 -4.18 -7.54 -6.84
N ALA A 75 -5.29 -7.04 -7.39
CA ALA A 75 -5.38 -6.68 -8.82
C ALA A 75 -4.37 -5.59 -9.25
N LEU A 76 -3.86 -4.80 -8.31
CA LEU A 76 -2.82 -3.79 -8.55
C LEU A 76 -1.41 -4.38 -8.57
N HIS A 77 -1.22 -5.65 -8.19
CA HIS A 77 0.09 -6.27 -8.01
C HIS A 77 0.97 -6.18 -9.26
N GLN A 78 0.53 -6.77 -10.36
CA GLN A 78 1.34 -6.81 -11.59
C GLN A 78 1.58 -5.41 -12.17
N PRO A 79 0.57 -4.52 -12.27
CA PRO A 79 0.82 -3.16 -12.74
C PRO A 79 1.76 -2.35 -11.83
N THR A 80 1.73 -2.59 -10.50
CA THR A 80 2.68 -1.96 -9.58
C THR A 80 4.11 -2.45 -9.83
N LYS A 81 4.31 -3.74 -10.09
CA LYS A 81 5.63 -4.25 -10.49
C LYS A 81 6.13 -3.57 -11.76
N ASP A 82 5.28 -3.46 -12.76
CA ASP A 82 5.64 -2.81 -14.03
C ASP A 82 5.97 -1.32 -13.82
N LEU A 83 5.23 -0.64 -12.96
CA LEU A 83 5.48 0.76 -12.59
C LEU A 83 6.81 0.95 -11.87
N LEU A 84 7.13 0.08 -10.90
CA LEU A 84 8.38 0.11 -10.15
C LEU A 84 9.59 -0.19 -11.06
N ASN A 85 9.48 -1.19 -11.93
CA ASN A 85 10.52 -1.53 -12.90
C ASN A 85 10.86 -0.35 -13.82
N ARG A 86 9.85 0.40 -14.29
CA ARG A 86 10.05 1.60 -15.12
C ARG A 86 10.85 2.70 -14.44
N ILE A 87 10.82 2.76 -13.10
CA ILE A 87 11.56 3.75 -12.32
C ILE A 87 12.87 3.19 -11.72
N GLY A 88 13.24 1.96 -12.08
CA GLY A 88 14.49 1.28 -11.70
C GLY A 88 14.44 0.54 -10.37
N LEU A 89 13.27 0.02 -9.96
CA LEU A 89 13.05 -0.62 -8.65
C LEU A 89 12.36 -1.98 -8.73
#